data_AF-A0A254NTN3-F1
#
_entry.id   AF-A0A254NTN3-F1
#
_cell.length_a   1.000
_cell.length_b   1.000
_cell.length_c   1.000
_cell.angle_alpha   90.00
_cell.angle_beta   90.00
_cell.angle_gamma   90.00
#
_symmetry.space_group_name_H-M   'P 1'
#
loop_
_entity.id
_entity.type
_entity.pdbx_description
1 polymer ?
#
loop_
_entity_poly.entity_id
_entity_poly.type
_entity_poly.pdbx_seq_one_letter_code
_entity_poly.pdbx_strand_id
1 'polypeptide(L)'
;MKKTRRLAASVLVCLSLAAAALTASAAAPIKVYRDGTEVVTEASPHFVEGQVMVPLSLAGELFGQKFGYDEKNRVLTVDRRTAKLAESPDGSLAVTGTEGRNGMWEDLRLRAGEKEVDLPGKTMGPTGEYAPEFASANLTGGAKPDTVILLTQGSGTGVYVNEAVVYTADLERIPLEEAEVAMLKQFNASFAADGSAAIEADGIRTVIPAQRLLTRQADRGRAPSIGSVLRYQVEDGRLTATAGVQVGMSEFIGDLKIVYTYANGVLQAGAAAFTPYDEYR
;
A
#
# COMPACT_ATOMS: atom_id res chain seq x y z
N MET A 1 105.22 -5.28 14.88
CA MET A 1 104.41 -5.84 15.99
C MET A 1 103.53 -6.95 15.38
N LYS A 2 103.88 -8.25 15.38
CA LYS A 2 103.55 -9.34 16.37
C LYS A 2 102.10 -9.21 16.92
N LYS A 3 101.17 -10.18 16.93
CA LYS A 3 101.18 -11.66 16.92
C LYS A 3 99.70 -12.17 16.81
N THR A 4 99.42 -13.24 16.04
CA THR A 4 98.88 -14.59 16.43
C THR A 4 97.37 -14.93 16.35
N ARG A 5 97.14 -16.05 15.65
CA ARG A 5 96.01 -17.00 15.50
C ARG A 5 95.20 -17.37 16.76
N ARG A 6 93.98 -17.92 16.56
CA ARG A 6 93.56 -19.30 16.95
C ARG A 6 92.14 -19.70 16.45
N LEU A 7 92.01 -20.98 16.08
CA LEU A 7 90.79 -21.74 15.72
C LEU A 7 89.97 -22.17 16.95
N ALA A 8 88.68 -22.53 16.76
CA ALA A 8 88.08 -23.78 17.29
C ALA A 8 86.66 -24.05 16.71
N ALA A 9 86.35 -25.33 16.50
CA ALA A 9 85.14 -25.91 15.91
C ALA A 9 84.21 -26.55 16.97
N SER A 10 82.94 -26.87 16.64
CA SER A 10 82.15 -27.99 17.22
C SER A 10 80.80 -28.16 16.49
N VAL A 11 80.58 -29.26 15.75
CA VAL A 11 79.97 -30.56 16.12
C VAL A 11 78.43 -30.55 16.06
N LEU A 12 77.91 -31.35 15.13
CA LEU A 12 76.52 -31.56 14.74
C LEU A 12 76.07 -32.95 15.23
N VAL A 13 74.97 -33.04 16.01
CA VAL A 13 74.32 -34.32 16.37
C VAL A 13 72.80 -34.19 16.23
N CYS A 14 72.23 -35.15 15.50
CA CYS A 14 70.83 -35.31 15.11
C CYS A 14 69.85 -35.44 16.29
N LEU A 15 68.66 -34.84 16.16
CA LEU A 15 67.45 -35.26 16.88
C LEU A 15 66.21 -35.18 15.96
N SER A 16 65.64 -36.33 15.71
CA SER A 16 64.37 -36.58 14.99
C SER A 16 63.16 -36.17 15.82
N LEU A 17 62.28 -35.33 15.29
CA LEU A 17 60.92 -35.10 15.82
C LEU A 17 59.86 -35.46 14.76
N ALA A 18 58.90 -36.27 15.17
CA ALA A 18 57.78 -36.77 14.39
C ALA A 18 56.84 -35.64 13.92
N ALA A 19 56.45 -35.68 12.65
CA ALA A 19 55.42 -34.81 12.10
C ALA A 19 54.02 -35.39 12.41
N ALA A 20 53.29 -34.76 13.33
CA ALA A 20 51.86 -34.97 13.45
C ALA A 20 51.17 -34.19 12.32
N ALA A 21 50.49 -34.90 11.41
CA ALA A 21 49.68 -34.29 10.37
C ALA A 21 48.45 -33.61 11.00
N LEU A 22 48.37 -32.28 10.92
CA LEU A 22 47.15 -31.54 11.21
C LEU A 22 46.16 -31.75 10.06
N THR A 23 45.07 -32.45 10.33
CA THR A 23 43.90 -32.47 9.44
C THR A 23 43.08 -31.21 9.70
N ALA A 24 43.02 -30.30 8.72
CA ALA A 24 42.07 -29.19 8.75
C ALA A 24 40.65 -29.75 8.61
N SER A 25 39.79 -29.51 9.60
CA SER A 25 38.37 -29.87 9.54
C SER A 25 37.59 -28.71 8.91
N ALA A 26 36.91 -28.95 7.79
CA ALA A 26 36.02 -27.97 7.18
C ALA A 26 34.76 -27.80 8.04
N ALA A 27 34.33 -26.55 8.25
CA ALA A 27 33.09 -26.25 8.96
C ALA A 27 31.88 -26.90 8.26
N ALA A 28 30.90 -27.36 9.04
CA ALA A 28 29.69 -27.97 8.48
C ALA A 28 28.95 -26.96 7.57
N PRO A 29 28.41 -27.40 6.41
CA PRO A 29 27.70 -26.52 5.50
C PRO A 29 26.41 -25.99 6.13
N ILE A 30 26.09 -24.73 5.84
CA ILE A 30 24.84 -24.09 6.28
C ILE A 30 23.70 -24.59 5.38
N LYS A 31 22.67 -25.16 5.99
CA LYS A 31 21.47 -25.65 5.30
C LYS A 31 20.37 -24.59 5.26
N VAL A 32 19.64 -24.53 4.16
CA VAL A 32 18.55 -23.58 3.94
C VAL A 32 17.25 -24.35 3.74
N TYR A 33 16.18 -23.94 4.43
CA TYR A 33 14.86 -24.56 4.29
C TYR A 33 13.82 -23.49 3.96
N ARG A 34 12.92 -23.81 3.03
CA ARG A 34 11.72 -23.04 2.70
C ARG A 34 10.51 -23.92 2.91
N ASP A 35 9.58 -23.48 3.76
CA ASP A 35 8.33 -24.21 4.06
C ASP A 35 8.56 -25.69 4.43
N GLY A 36 9.63 -25.95 5.19
CA GLY A 36 10.03 -27.30 5.61
C GLY A 36 10.81 -28.12 4.58
N THR A 37 11.03 -27.60 3.37
CA THR A 37 11.79 -28.28 2.29
C THR A 37 13.19 -27.70 2.18
N GLU A 38 14.23 -28.55 2.15
CA GLU A 38 15.62 -28.10 1.96
C GLU A 38 15.81 -27.51 0.56
N VAL A 39 16.34 -26.29 0.47
CA VAL A 39 16.65 -25.60 -0.79
C VAL A 39 18.11 -25.88 -1.12
N VAL A 40 18.35 -26.56 -2.24
CA VAL A 40 19.70 -26.86 -2.71
C VAL A 40 20.25 -25.66 -3.47
N THR A 41 21.39 -25.16 -3.03
CA THR A 41 21.99 -23.92 -3.53
C THR A 41 23.25 -24.25 -4.33
N GLU A 42 23.43 -23.68 -5.52
CA GLU A 42 24.67 -23.88 -6.30
C GLU A 42 25.91 -23.34 -5.57
N ALA A 43 25.76 -22.25 -4.82
CA ALA A 43 26.77 -21.72 -3.91
C ALA A 43 26.27 -21.81 -2.47
N SER A 44 27.04 -22.44 -1.58
CA SER A 44 26.63 -22.60 -0.18
C SER A 44 26.63 -21.27 0.58
N PRO A 45 25.65 -21.03 1.46
CA PRO A 45 25.74 -19.93 2.41
C PRO A 45 26.98 -20.10 3.30
N HIS A 46 27.57 -18.99 3.72
CA HIS A 46 28.77 -18.98 4.56
C HIS A 46 28.67 -17.91 5.65
N PHE A 47 29.42 -18.10 6.73
CA PHE A 47 29.41 -17.19 7.87
C PHE A 47 30.58 -16.21 7.79
N VAL A 48 30.29 -14.91 7.80
CA VAL A 48 31.28 -13.82 7.74
C VAL A 48 30.93 -12.80 8.82
N GLU A 49 31.89 -12.48 9.69
CA GLU A 49 31.78 -11.39 10.66
C GLU A 49 30.49 -11.40 11.51
N GLY A 50 30.04 -12.58 11.95
CA GLY A 50 28.82 -12.68 12.76
C GLY A 50 27.52 -12.79 11.96
N GLN A 51 27.59 -12.76 10.62
CA GLN A 51 26.45 -12.78 9.71
C GLN A 51 26.49 -14.01 8.80
N VAL A 52 25.31 -14.55 8.49
CA VAL A 52 25.17 -15.56 7.44
C VAL A 52 24.99 -14.84 6.10
N MET A 53 25.94 -15.03 5.20
CA MET A 53 25.90 -14.54 3.84
C MET A 53 25.29 -15.60 2.94
N VAL A 54 24.20 -15.23 2.26
CA VAL A 54 23.52 -16.07 1.27
C VAL A 54 23.81 -15.55 -0.14
N PRO A 55 24.00 -16.43 -1.14
CA PRO A 55 24.14 -16.01 -2.52
C PRO A 55 22.93 -15.20 -2.99
N LEU A 56 23.17 -14.19 -3.83
CA LEU A 56 22.09 -13.36 -4.35
C LEU A 56 21.06 -14.15 -5.17
N SER A 57 21.50 -15.16 -5.93
CA SER A 57 20.62 -16.07 -6.66
C SER A 57 19.63 -16.79 -5.74
N LEU A 58 20.11 -17.23 -4.58
CA LEU A 58 19.29 -17.86 -3.55
C LEU A 58 18.29 -16.89 -2.93
N ALA A 59 18.69 -15.64 -2.69
CA ALA A 59 17.76 -14.62 -2.18
C ALA A 59 16.57 -14.42 -3.13
N GLY A 60 16.79 -14.41 -4.45
CA GLY A 60 15.72 -14.35 -5.43
C GLY A 60 14.73 -15.50 -5.32
N GLU A 61 15.23 -16.72 -5.15
CA GLU A 61 14.41 -17.92 -5.00
C GLU A 61 13.61 -17.92 -3.69
N LEU A 62 14.27 -17.59 -2.56
CA LEU A 62 13.63 -17.57 -1.24
C LEU A 62 12.52 -16.52 -1.15
N PHE A 63 12.73 -15.35 -1.75
CA PHE A 63 11.83 -14.21 -1.62
C PHE A 63 10.91 -13.98 -2.82
N GLY A 64 11.04 -14.78 -3.89
CA GLY A 64 10.21 -14.66 -5.10
C GLY A 64 10.40 -13.32 -5.82
N GLN A 65 11.61 -12.74 -5.72
CA GLN A 65 11.97 -11.46 -6.32
C GLN A 65 13.06 -11.67 -7.36
N LYS A 66 13.03 -10.91 -8.45
CA LYS A 66 14.10 -10.96 -9.44
C LYS A 66 15.13 -9.90 -9.09
N PHE A 67 16.34 -10.34 -8.79
CA PHE A 67 17.47 -9.46 -8.49
C PHE A 67 18.37 -9.33 -9.73
N GLY A 68 18.75 -8.11 -10.06
CA GLY A 68 19.84 -7.81 -10.99
C GLY A 68 21.04 -7.26 -10.23
N TYR A 69 22.25 -7.59 -10.69
CA TYR A 69 23.47 -6.99 -10.14
C TYR A 69 24.36 -6.51 -11.27
N ASP A 70 24.62 -5.21 -11.31
CA ASP A 70 25.60 -4.59 -12.20
C ASP A 70 26.94 -4.52 -11.46
N GLU A 71 27.85 -5.44 -11.79
CA GLU A 71 29.17 -5.53 -11.16
C GLU A 71 30.03 -4.28 -11.41
N LYS A 72 29.90 -3.68 -12.61
CA LYS A 72 30.71 -2.53 -13.02
C LYS A 72 30.36 -1.29 -12.20
N ASN A 73 29.06 -1.06 -12.00
CA ASN A 73 28.57 0.09 -11.24
C ASN A 73 28.31 -0.25 -9.76
N ARG A 74 28.45 -1.52 -9.37
CA ARG A 74 28.14 -2.05 -8.03
C ARG A 74 26.71 -1.73 -7.59
N VAL A 75 25.75 -1.91 -8.50
CA VAL A 75 24.32 -1.63 -8.26
C VAL A 75 23.53 -2.93 -8.19
N LEU A 76 22.77 -3.10 -7.11
CA LEU A 76 21.77 -4.15 -6.98
C LEU A 76 20.39 -3.59 -7.36
N THR A 77 19.71 -4.23 -8.31
CA THR A 77 18.32 -3.93 -8.68
C THR A 77 17.39 -5.05 -8.20
N VAL A 78 16.16 -4.67 -7.85
CA VAL A 78 15.09 -5.61 -7.50
C VAL A 78 13.92 -5.31 -8.41
N ASP A 79 13.66 -6.18 -9.39
CA ASP A 79 12.57 -6.01 -10.34
C ASP A 79 11.26 -6.41 -9.66
N ARG A 80 10.41 -5.42 -9.38
CA ARG A 80 9.02 -5.64 -8.95
C ARG A 80 8.14 -5.85 -10.19
N ARG A 81 7.08 -6.65 -10.04
CA ARG A 81 6.15 -6.94 -11.13
C ARG A 81 5.38 -5.68 -11.52
N THR A 82 5.49 -5.23 -12.75
CA THR A 82 4.64 -4.19 -13.34
C THR A 82 3.58 -4.83 -14.24
N ALA A 83 2.34 -4.35 -14.18
CA ALA A 83 1.24 -4.85 -14.99
C ALA A 83 0.22 -3.76 -15.37
N LYS A 84 -0.58 -4.04 -16.40
CA LYS A 84 -1.83 -3.31 -16.68
C LYS A 84 -2.88 -3.75 -15.66
N LEU A 85 -3.44 -2.79 -14.93
CA LEU A 85 -4.40 -3.01 -13.86
C LEU A 85 -5.84 -2.84 -14.30
N ALA A 86 -6.08 -1.89 -15.20
CA ALA A 86 -7.39 -1.59 -15.75
C ALA A 86 -7.24 -0.92 -17.13
N GLU A 87 -8.34 -0.94 -17.88
CA GLU A 87 -8.49 -0.29 -19.17
C GLU A 87 -9.88 0.35 -19.23
N SER A 88 -10.00 1.53 -19.84
CA SER A 88 -11.30 2.19 -20.01
C SER A 88 -12.18 1.38 -20.96
N PRO A 89 -13.52 1.51 -20.89
CA PRO A 89 -14.43 0.72 -21.73
C PRO A 89 -14.20 0.86 -23.24
N ASP A 90 -13.69 2.00 -23.68
CA ASP A 90 -13.36 2.30 -25.09
C ASP A 90 -11.91 1.93 -25.48
N GLY A 91 -11.12 1.42 -24.53
CA GLY A 91 -9.71 1.07 -24.73
C GLY A 91 -8.77 2.26 -24.90
N SER A 92 -9.25 3.49 -24.72
CA SER A 92 -8.43 4.70 -24.95
C SER A 92 -7.46 4.99 -23.79
N LEU A 93 -7.79 4.52 -22.59
CA LEU A 93 -7.02 4.72 -21.36
C LEU A 93 -6.66 3.40 -20.70
N ALA A 94 -5.50 3.35 -20.05
CA ALA A 94 -5.11 2.22 -19.21
C ALA A 94 -4.42 2.70 -17.93
N VAL A 95 -4.67 2.00 -16.83
CA VAL A 95 -3.87 2.13 -15.61
C VAL A 95 -2.84 1.01 -15.58
N THR A 96 -1.58 1.35 -15.38
CA THR A 96 -0.52 0.39 -15.04
C THR A 96 0.02 0.69 -13.65
N GLY A 97 0.65 -0.29 -13.02
CA GLY A 97 1.30 -0.12 -11.72
C GLY A 97 2.27 -1.22 -11.40
N THR A 98 2.96 -1.09 -10.28
CA THR A 98 3.98 -2.01 -9.79
C THR A 98 3.57 -2.62 -8.45
N GLU A 99 3.61 -3.95 -8.36
CA GLU A 99 3.15 -4.71 -7.20
C GLU A 99 3.99 -4.38 -5.95
N GLY A 100 3.30 -4.00 -4.88
CA GLY A 100 3.75 -3.69 -3.52
C GLY A 100 3.97 -4.91 -2.64
N ARG A 101 4.63 -4.68 -1.50
CA ARG A 101 4.93 -5.73 -0.52
C ARG A 101 3.72 -6.15 0.33
N ASN A 102 2.64 -5.35 0.32
CA ASN A 102 1.45 -5.52 1.14
C ASN A 102 0.21 -5.92 0.31
N GLY A 103 0.39 -6.37 -0.92
CA GLY A 103 -0.70 -6.67 -1.85
C GLY A 103 -1.29 -5.44 -2.55
N MET A 104 -0.88 -4.22 -2.17
CA MET A 104 -1.24 -3.02 -2.92
C MET A 104 -0.34 -2.88 -4.15
N TRP A 105 -0.84 -2.20 -5.17
CA TRP A 105 -0.11 -1.77 -6.34
C TRP A 105 0.20 -0.29 -6.21
N GLU A 106 1.46 0.06 -6.46
CA GLU A 106 2.05 1.38 -6.27
C GLU A 106 2.63 1.86 -7.61
N ASP A 107 3.23 3.05 -7.62
CA ASP A 107 3.86 3.65 -8.81
C ASP A 107 2.91 3.67 -10.02
N LEU A 108 1.66 4.06 -9.77
CA LEU A 108 0.62 3.97 -10.79
C LEU A 108 0.86 4.98 -11.91
N ARG A 109 0.43 4.60 -13.12
CA ARG A 109 0.54 5.41 -14.33
C ARG A 109 -0.78 5.35 -15.08
N LEU A 110 -1.22 6.50 -15.59
CA LEU A 110 -2.32 6.61 -16.52
C LEU A 110 -1.75 6.77 -17.93
N ARG A 111 -2.14 5.87 -18.83
CA ARG A 111 -1.70 5.85 -20.23
C ARG A 111 -2.85 6.20 -21.16
N ALA A 112 -2.58 7.05 -22.15
CA ALA A 112 -3.45 7.33 -23.30
C ALA A 112 -2.62 7.25 -24.58
N GLY A 113 -2.68 6.11 -25.29
CA GLY A 113 -1.80 5.83 -26.41
C GLY A 113 -0.31 5.86 -26.02
N GLU A 114 0.45 6.79 -26.62
CA GLU A 114 1.88 7.00 -26.30
C GLU A 114 2.10 7.96 -25.12
N LYS A 115 1.08 8.70 -24.68
CA LYS A 115 1.19 9.60 -23.54
C LYS A 115 1.01 8.82 -22.24
N GLU A 116 1.85 9.10 -21.27
CA GLU A 116 1.77 8.54 -19.93
C GLU A 116 1.96 9.64 -18.90
N VAL A 117 1.14 9.63 -17.85
CA VAL A 117 1.24 10.56 -16.71
C VAL A 117 1.23 9.79 -15.39
N ASP A 118 1.81 10.41 -14.36
CA ASP A 118 1.72 9.92 -12.99
C ASP A 118 0.26 9.83 -12.56
N LEU A 119 -0.12 8.71 -11.94
CA LEU A 119 -1.40 8.54 -11.25
C LEU A 119 -1.07 8.40 -9.75
N PRO A 120 -1.28 9.43 -8.92
CA PRO A 120 -0.96 9.34 -7.51
C PRO A 120 -1.84 8.31 -6.80
N GLY A 121 -1.34 7.79 -5.69
CA GLY A 121 -2.02 6.80 -4.86
C GLY A 121 -1.52 5.39 -5.08
N LYS A 122 -2.33 4.44 -4.63
CA LYS A 122 -2.09 2.98 -4.72
C LYS A 122 -3.43 2.29 -4.93
N THR A 123 -3.47 0.98 -5.16
CA THR A 123 -4.74 0.25 -5.27
C THR A 123 -4.58 -1.22 -4.87
N MET A 124 -5.64 -1.90 -4.41
CA MET A 124 -5.57 -3.30 -3.95
C MET A 124 -5.24 -4.30 -5.07
N GLY A 125 -5.45 -3.95 -6.34
CA GLY A 125 -4.85 -4.68 -7.45
C GLY A 125 -5.81 -5.08 -8.55
N PRO A 126 -5.32 -5.82 -9.56
CA PRO A 126 -5.93 -5.85 -10.89
C PRO A 126 -7.11 -6.83 -11.02
N THR A 127 -7.62 -7.42 -9.93
CA THR A 127 -8.56 -8.53 -9.99
C THR A 127 -9.94 -8.16 -9.47
N GLY A 128 -10.98 -8.43 -10.26
CA GLY A 128 -12.37 -8.28 -9.84
C GLY A 128 -12.73 -6.85 -9.48
N GLU A 129 -13.45 -6.69 -8.36
CA GLU A 129 -13.93 -5.41 -7.82
C GLU A 129 -12.82 -4.52 -7.20
N TYR A 130 -11.58 -4.98 -7.20
CA TYR A 130 -10.43 -4.25 -6.65
C TYR A 130 -9.63 -3.49 -7.72
N ALA A 131 -9.92 -3.76 -9.00
CA ALA A 131 -9.26 -3.10 -10.11
C ALA A 131 -9.62 -1.60 -10.13
N PRO A 132 -8.70 -0.72 -10.58
CA PRO A 132 -9.06 0.66 -10.85
C PRO A 132 -10.28 0.77 -11.77
N GLU A 133 -11.24 1.61 -11.40
CA GLU A 133 -12.43 1.84 -12.22
C GLU A 133 -12.33 3.18 -12.94
N PHE A 134 -12.79 3.22 -14.19
CA PHE A 134 -12.90 4.44 -14.96
C PHE A 134 -14.34 4.95 -14.94
N ALA A 135 -14.50 6.23 -14.63
CA ALA A 135 -15.74 6.97 -14.83
C ALA A 135 -15.46 8.26 -15.61
N SER A 136 -16.49 8.82 -16.21
CA SER A 136 -16.39 10.05 -17.00
C SER A 136 -17.53 11.00 -16.66
N ALA A 137 -17.19 12.28 -16.47
CA ALA A 137 -18.16 13.34 -16.20
C ALA A 137 -17.59 14.68 -16.67
N ASN A 138 -18.47 15.62 -17.05
CA ASN A 138 -18.03 16.98 -17.33
C ASN A 138 -17.97 17.79 -16.03
N LEU A 139 -16.88 17.65 -15.30
CA LEU A 139 -16.69 18.24 -13.97
C LEU A 139 -16.16 19.67 -14.05
N THR A 140 -15.33 19.96 -15.07
CA THR A 140 -14.67 21.26 -15.27
C THR A 140 -15.39 22.18 -16.26
N GLY A 141 -16.41 21.68 -16.97
CA GLY A 141 -17.11 22.41 -18.03
C GLY A 141 -16.39 22.38 -19.39
N GLY A 142 -15.41 21.49 -19.56
CA GLY A 142 -14.69 21.30 -20.81
C GLY A 142 -15.56 20.74 -21.95
N ALA A 143 -15.03 20.79 -23.17
CA ALA A 143 -15.71 20.27 -24.36
C ALA A 143 -15.75 18.73 -24.40
N LYS A 144 -14.78 18.08 -23.75
CA LYS A 144 -14.72 16.63 -23.55
C LYS A 144 -14.88 16.33 -22.06
N PRO A 145 -15.46 15.19 -21.69
CA PRO A 145 -15.61 14.81 -20.29
C PRO A 145 -14.24 14.62 -19.64
N ASP A 146 -14.17 14.95 -18.35
CA ASP A 146 -13.06 14.63 -17.48
C ASP A 146 -13.09 13.14 -17.14
N THR A 147 -11.91 12.58 -16.88
CA THR A 147 -11.74 11.19 -16.45
C THR A 147 -11.60 11.14 -14.94
N VAL A 148 -12.41 10.32 -14.29
CA VAL A 148 -12.28 9.97 -12.88
C VAL A 148 -11.78 8.53 -12.79
N ILE A 149 -10.73 8.31 -12.01
CA ILE A 149 -10.16 6.99 -11.75
C ILE A 149 -10.39 6.69 -10.28
N LEU A 150 -11.11 5.61 -9.99
CA LEU A 150 -11.42 5.16 -8.65
C LEU A 150 -10.44 4.05 -8.25
N LEU A 151 -9.70 4.26 -7.17
CA LEU A 151 -8.64 3.38 -6.69
C LEU A 151 -9.07 2.74 -5.36
N THR A 152 -9.35 1.44 -5.37
CA THR A 152 -9.73 0.71 -4.15
C THR A 152 -8.55 0.61 -3.17
N GLN A 153 -8.70 1.19 -1.98
CA GLN A 153 -7.70 1.23 -0.90
C GLN A 153 -7.90 0.13 0.14
N GLY A 154 -9.15 -0.30 0.36
CA GLY A 154 -9.49 -1.28 1.37
C GLY A 154 -10.86 -1.89 1.12
N SER A 155 -11.00 -3.18 1.43
CA SER A 155 -12.25 -3.92 1.32
C SER A 155 -12.37 -4.97 2.43
N GLY A 156 -13.59 -5.36 2.75
CA GLY A 156 -13.88 -6.42 3.71
C GLY A 156 -15.22 -6.23 4.40
N THR A 157 -15.51 -7.08 5.39
CA THR A 157 -16.74 -6.95 6.19
C THR A 157 -16.75 -5.63 6.95
N GLY A 158 -17.65 -4.72 6.57
CA GLY A 158 -17.76 -3.40 7.17
C GLY A 158 -16.65 -2.42 6.76
N VAL A 159 -15.84 -2.77 5.76
CA VAL A 159 -14.78 -1.90 5.23
C VAL A 159 -14.91 -1.79 3.72
N TYR A 160 -15.00 -0.57 3.21
CA TYR A 160 -14.77 -0.29 1.80
C TYR A 160 -14.28 1.15 1.67
N VAL A 161 -13.06 1.33 1.19
CA VAL A 161 -12.47 2.64 0.97
C VAL A 161 -11.91 2.67 -0.43
N ASN A 162 -12.32 3.67 -1.22
CA ASN A 162 -11.64 4.02 -2.47
C ASN A 162 -11.18 5.49 -2.44
N GLU A 163 -10.35 5.84 -3.41
CA GLU A 163 -9.87 7.20 -3.67
C GLU A 163 -10.25 7.58 -5.09
N ALA A 164 -10.55 8.86 -5.34
CA ALA A 164 -10.75 9.38 -6.69
C ALA A 164 -9.57 10.25 -7.12
N VAL A 165 -9.06 10.00 -8.33
CA VAL A 165 -8.11 10.90 -8.99
C VAL A 165 -8.71 11.35 -10.31
N VAL A 166 -8.63 12.66 -10.59
CA VAL A 166 -9.32 13.27 -11.72
C VAL A 166 -8.34 13.91 -12.70
N TYR A 167 -8.57 13.67 -13.99
CA TYR A 167 -7.81 14.27 -15.09
C TYR A 167 -8.74 14.90 -16.11
N THR A 168 -8.33 16.02 -16.70
CA THR A 168 -8.97 16.55 -17.91
C THR A 168 -8.75 15.58 -19.09
N ALA A 169 -9.47 15.79 -20.19
CA ALA A 169 -9.29 15.03 -21.42
C ALA A 169 -7.87 15.13 -22.02
N ASP A 170 -7.11 16.17 -21.66
CA ASP A 170 -5.72 16.36 -22.09
C ASP A 170 -4.70 15.77 -21.09
N LEU A 171 -5.17 14.98 -20.11
CA LEU A 171 -4.40 14.39 -19.02
C LEU A 171 -3.74 15.41 -18.09
N GLU A 172 -4.40 16.56 -17.88
CA GLU A 172 -4.00 17.48 -16.81
C GLU A 172 -4.70 17.08 -15.52
N ARG A 173 -3.94 16.89 -14.43
CA ARG A 173 -4.50 16.47 -13.15
C ARG A 173 -5.32 17.61 -12.54
N ILE A 174 -6.54 17.31 -12.12
CA ILE A 174 -7.41 18.22 -11.38
C ILE A 174 -7.24 17.93 -9.87
N PRO A 175 -6.78 18.90 -9.07
CA PRO A 175 -6.76 18.76 -7.62
C PRO A 175 -8.17 18.49 -7.06
N LEU A 176 -8.26 17.55 -6.12
CA LEU A 176 -9.50 17.14 -5.47
C LEU A 176 -9.34 17.30 -3.96
N GLU A 177 -10.30 17.93 -3.30
CA GLU A 177 -10.34 17.97 -1.84
C GLU A 177 -10.67 16.58 -1.27
N GLU A 178 -9.91 16.14 -0.27
CA GLU A 178 -10.08 14.84 0.37
C GLU A 178 -11.40 14.77 1.14
N ALA A 179 -12.26 13.82 0.77
CA ALA A 179 -13.62 13.68 1.29
C ALA A 179 -13.65 13.49 2.81
N GLU A 180 -12.83 12.58 3.36
CA GLU A 180 -12.85 12.30 4.79
C GLU A 180 -12.51 13.54 5.61
N VAL A 181 -11.48 14.29 5.19
CA VAL A 181 -11.11 15.56 5.84
C VAL A 181 -12.23 16.60 5.70
N ALA A 182 -12.84 16.73 4.52
CA ALA A 182 -13.93 17.67 4.30
C ALA A 182 -15.19 17.33 5.12
N MET A 183 -15.50 16.04 5.24
CA MET A 183 -16.61 15.52 6.04
C MET A 183 -16.36 15.72 7.53
N LEU A 184 -15.19 15.34 8.05
CA LEU A 184 -14.85 15.47 9.48
C LEU A 184 -14.88 16.92 9.97
N LYS A 185 -14.63 17.90 9.09
CA LYS A 185 -14.78 19.34 9.42
C LYS A 185 -16.23 19.76 9.63
N GLN A 186 -17.17 19.06 9.02
CA GLN A 186 -18.61 19.38 9.01
C GLN A 186 -19.43 18.43 9.87
N PHE A 187 -18.81 17.37 10.40
CA PHE A 187 -19.46 16.26 11.09
C PHE A 187 -19.15 16.27 12.59
N ASN A 188 -20.20 16.23 13.41
CA ASN A 188 -20.10 16.01 14.85
C ASN A 188 -21.12 14.96 15.26
N ALA A 189 -20.74 14.03 16.13
CA ALA A 189 -21.66 13.02 16.62
C ALA A 189 -21.41 12.64 18.07
N SER A 190 -22.47 12.24 18.76
CA SER A 190 -22.42 11.80 20.15
C SER A 190 -23.56 10.84 20.47
N PHE A 191 -23.42 10.11 21.58
CA PHE A 191 -24.55 9.43 22.21
C PHE A 191 -25.08 10.28 23.37
N ALA A 192 -26.40 10.47 23.40
CA ALA A 192 -27.08 11.09 24.54
C ALA A 192 -27.17 10.11 25.73
N ALA A 193 -27.55 10.62 26.90
CA ALA A 193 -27.64 9.83 28.13
C ALA A 193 -28.66 8.67 28.05
N ASP A 194 -29.70 8.84 27.24
CA ASP A 194 -30.72 7.83 26.96
C ASP A 194 -30.25 6.78 25.92
N GLY A 195 -29.04 6.93 25.40
CA GLY A 195 -28.46 6.08 24.36
C GLY A 195 -28.85 6.47 22.93
N SER A 196 -29.57 7.57 22.70
CA SER A 196 -29.90 8.02 21.35
C SER A 196 -28.64 8.55 20.64
N ALA A 197 -28.51 8.34 19.34
CA ALA A 197 -27.40 8.88 18.55
C ALA A 197 -27.78 10.26 18.01
N ALA A 198 -26.98 11.28 18.31
CA ALA A 198 -27.13 12.63 17.78
C ALA A 198 -26.03 12.89 16.76
N ILE A 199 -26.41 13.15 15.51
CA ILE A 199 -25.53 13.38 14.38
C ILE A 199 -25.80 14.81 13.91
N GLU A 200 -24.74 15.59 13.75
CA GLU A 200 -24.77 16.93 13.19
C GLU A 200 -23.86 16.96 11.96
N ALA A 201 -24.43 17.40 10.83
CA ALA A 201 -23.72 17.56 9.57
C ALA A 201 -24.15 18.87 8.92
N ASP A 202 -23.19 19.73 8.60
CA ASP A 202 -23.45 21.07 8.03
C ASP A 202 -24.49 21.89 8.84
N GLY A 203 -24.38 21.83 10.18
CA GLY A 203 -25.29 22.50 11.11
C GLY A 203 -26.69 21.90 11.21
N ILE A 204 -26.99 20.83 10.47
CA ILE A 204 -28.25 20.08 10.55
C ILE A 204 -28.09 18.95 11.56
N ARG A 205 -28.91 18.98 12.61
CA ARG A 205 -28.92 17.96 13.67
C ARG A 205 -30.04 16.94 13.46
N THR A 206 -29.65 15.67 13.41
CA THR A 206 -30.53 14.50 13.35
C THR A 206 -30.35 13.64 14.60
N VAL A 207 -31.45 13.14 15.18
CA VAL A 207 -31.41 12.26 16.35
C VAL A 207 -32.06 10.92 16.00
N ILE A 208 -31.31 9.84 16.18
CA ILE A 208 -31.81 8.46 16.03
C ILE A 208 -32.07 7.90 17.44
N PRO A 209 -33.34 7.58 17.78
CA PRO A 209 -33.70 7.06 19.08
C PRO A 209 -32.98 5.76 19.43
N ALA A 210 -32.61 5.59 20.70
CA ALA A 210 -31.89 4.41 21.19
C ALA A 210 -32.58 3.09 20.84
N GLN A 211 -33.92 3.06 20.75
CA GLN A 211 -34.71 1.86 20.47
C GLN A 211 -34.58 1.39 19.01
N ARG A 212 -34.12 2.26 18.11
CA ARG A 212 -33.86 1.91 16.70
C ARG A 212 -32.44 1.40 16.48
N LEU A 213 -31.54 1.64 17.42
CA LEU A 213 -30.15 1.19 17.32
C LEU A 213 -30.05 -0.28 17.73
N LEU A 214 -29.49 -1.10 16.84
CA LEU A 214 -29.36 -2.54 17.00
C LEU A 214 -28.18 -2.89 17.93
N THR A 215 -27.10 -2.10 17.88
CA THR A 215 -25.93 -2.30 18.73
C THR A 215 -26.29 -1.92 20.17
N ARG A 216 -26.08 -2.86 21.11
CA ARG A 216 -26.26 -2.61 22.54
C ARG A 216 -25.34 -1.49 22.99
N GLN A 217 -25.80 -0.66 23.92
CA GLN A 217 -25.02 0.49 24.40
C GLN A 217 -23.60 0.12 24.89
N ALA A 218 -23.43 -1.05 25.50
CA ALA A 218 -22.13 -1.56 25.96
C ALA A 218 -21.15 -1.95 24.84
N ASP A 219 -21.65 -2.20 23.62
CA ASP A 219 -20.87 -2.64 22.46
C ASP A 219 -20.61 -1.50 21.46
N ARG A 220 -21.08 -0.28 21.76
CA ARG A 220 -20.91 0.89 20.88
C ARG A 220 -19.52 1.49 21.02
N GLY A 221 -19.11 2.19 19.97
CA GLY A 221 -17.96 3.09 20.05
C GLY A 221 -18.22 4.28 20.99
N ARG A 222 -17.22 5.17 21.11
CA ARG A 222 -17.34 6.39 21.91
C ARG A 222 -18.42 7.35 21.39
N ALA A 223 -18.56 7.41 20.07
CA ALA A 223 -19.55 8.20 19.34
C ALA A 223 -19.75 7.53 17.97
N PRO A 224 -20.84 7.84 17.25
CA PRO A 224 -20.93 7.51 15.84
C PRO A 224 -19.74 8.10 15.06
N SER A 225 -19.20 7.37 14.09
CA SER A 225 -18.00 7.76 13.35
C SER A 225 -18.09 7.39 11.87
N ILE A 226 -17.28 8.03 11.03
CA ILE A 226 -17.08 7.69 9.62
C ILE A 226 -15.67 7.15 9.39
N GLY A 227 -15.39 6.65 8.18
CA GLY A 227 -14.03 6.30 7.72
C GLY A 227 -13.83 4.82 7.39
N SER A 228 -14.63 3.91 7.97
CA SER A 228 -14.59 2.48 7.61
C SER A 228 -15.19 2.21 6.23
N VAL A 229 -16.21 2.98 5.86
CA VAL A 229 -16.79 2.99 4.52
C VAL A 229 -16.71 4.41 3.97
N LEU A 230 -15.95 4.58 2.88
CA LEU A 230 -15.82 5.81 2.11
C LEU A 230 -15.81 5.46 0.61
N ARG A 231 -16.78 5.99 -0.12
CA ARG A 231 -17.02 5.69 -1.54
C ARG A 231 -17.07 6.97 -2.34
N TYR A 232 -16.07 7.20 -3.17
CA TYR A 232 -16.15 8.12 -4.30
C TYR A 232 -16.83 7.44 -5.48
N GLN A 233 -17.74 8.14 -6.14
CA GLN A 233 -18.46 7.68 -7.33
C GLN A 233 -18.81 8.86 -8.24
N VAL A 234 -19.13 8.57 -9.50
CA VAL A 234 -19.78 9.54 -10.40
C VAL A 234 -21.25 9.20 -10.48
N GLU A 235 -22.09 10.09 -9.98
CA GLU A 235 -23.55 9.97 -9.95
C GLU A 235 -24.17 11.18 -10.65
N ASP A 236 -25.09 10.93 -11.59
CA ASP A 236 -25.78 11.99 -12.35
C ASP A 236 -24.83 13.04 -12.95
N GLY A 237 -23.67 12.58 -13.43
CA GLY A 237 -22.64 13.43 -14.03
C GLY A 237 -21.85 14.29 -13.03
N ARG A 238 -21.93 14.02 -11.73
CA ARG A 238 -21.19 14.72 -10.67
C ARG A 238 -20.33 13.74 -9.89
N LEU A 239 -19.15 14.18 -9.48
CA LEU A 239 -18.34 13.43 -8.53
C LEU A 239 -18.96 13.59 -7.13
N THR A 240 -19.21 12.47 -6.46
CA THR A 240 -19.74 12.39 -5.10
C THR A 240 -18.76 11.61 -4.23
N ALA A 241 -18.81 11.85 -2.92
CA ALA A 241 -18.27 10.94 -1.93
C ALA A 241 -19.30 10.67 -0.83
N THR A 242 -19.42 9.41 -0.45
CA THR A 242 -20.36 8.93 0.55
C THR A 242 -19.61 8.15 1.63
N ALA A 243 -19.83 8.49 2.90
CA ALA A 243 -19.26 7.78 4.03
C ALA A 243 -20.35 7.22 4.94
N GLY A 244 -20.21 5.93 5.28
CA GLY A 244 -21.15 5.27 6.19
C GLY A 244 -20.94 5.76 7.62
N VAL A 245 -22.01 6.23 8.27
CA VAL A 245 -21.99 6.62 9.68
C VAL A 245 -22.19 5.38 10.55
N GLN A 246 -21.13 4.97 11.22
CA GLN A 246 -21.02 3.75 11.99
C GLN A 246 -21.25 3.97 13.49
N VAL A 247 -22.06 3.12 14.12
CA VAL A 247 -22.36 3.15 15.57
C VAL A 247 -21.66 2.02 16.34
N GLY A 248 -21.46 0.89 15.67
CA GLY A 248 -20.76 -0.29 16.17
C GLY A 248 -20.07 -1.02 15.03
N MET A 249 -19.32 -2.08 15.32
CA MET A 249 -18.48 -2.78 14.32
C MET A 249 -19.23 -3.17 13.03
N SER A 250 -20.54 -3.44 13.12
CA SER A 250 -21.36 -3.89 11.99
C SER A 250 -22.63 -3.08 11.77
N GLU A 251 -22.81 -1.95 12.47
CA GLU A 251 -24.03 -1.14 12.36
C GLU A 251 -23.73 0.23 11.75
N PHE A 252 -24.31 0.48 10.59
CA PHE A 252 -24.31 1.76 9.90
C PHE A 252 -25.72 2.34 9.92
N ILE A 253 -25.86 3.57 10.38
CA ILE A 253 -27.15 4.21 10.64
C ILE A 253 -27.61 5.16 9.54
N GLY A 254 -26.77 5.35 8.53
CA GLY A 254 -27.00 6.23 7.41
C GLY A 254 -25.70 6.64 6.74
N ASP A 255 -25.82 7.52 5.76
CA ASP A 255 -24.73 7.98 4.94
C ASP A 255 -24.53 9.49 5.09
N LEU A 256 -23.26 9.89 5.16
CA LEU A 256 -22.84 11.26 4.97
C LEU A 256 -22.38 11.43 3.52
N LYS A 257 -23.03 12.32 2.77
CA LYS A 257 -22.74 12.54 1.34
C LYS A 257 -22.27 13.96 1.09
N ILE A 258 -21.23 14.11 0.27
CA ILE A 258 -20.81 15.37 -0.33
C ILE A 258 -20.89 15.27 -1.86
N VAL A 259 -21.16 16.40 -2.50
CA VAL A 259 -21.10 16.56 -3.95
C VAL A 259 -20.01 17.57 -4.28
N TYR A 260 -19.12 17.22 -5.19
CA TYR A 260 -18.01 18.08 -5.58
C TYR A 260 -18.44 19.11 -6.62
N THR A 261 -17.86 20.31 -6.53
CA THR A 261 -18.01 21.37 -7.52
C THR A 261 -16.64 21.90 -7.89
N TYR A 262 -16.41 22.11 -9.19
CA TYR A 262 -15.16 22.70 -9.66
C TYR A 262 -15.18 24.21 -9.47
N ALA A 263 -14.22 24.73 -8.71
CA ALA A 263 -14.02 26.15 -8.50
C ALA A 263 -12.55 26.44 -8.22
N ASN A 264 -12.05 27.57 -8.74
CA ASN A 264 -10.67 28.03 -8.51
C ASN A 264 -9.59 26.99 -8.84
N GLY A 265 -9.82 26.15 -9.86
CA GLY A 265 -8.86 25.12 -10.27
C GLY A 265 -8.90 23.83 -9.47
N VAL A 266 -9.84 23.66 -8.54
CA VAL A 266 -9.93 22.50 -7.63
C VAL A 266 -11.36 21.96 -7.61
N LEU A 267 -11.52 20.65 -7.49
CA LEU A 267 -12.80 20.04 -7.11
C LEU A 267 -12.98 20.17 -5.60
N GLN A 268 -13.81 21.14 -5.22
CA GLN A 268 -14.08 21.48 -3.83
C GLN A 268 -15.25 20.65 -3.29
N ALA A 269 -15.12 20.17 -2.05
CA ALA A 269 -16.16 19.43 -1.37
C ALA A 269 -17.31 20.38 -1.00
N GLY A 270 -18.54 19.98 -1.33
CA GLY A 270 -19.74 20.70 -0.90
C GLY A 270 -20.11 20.46 0.57
N ALA A 271 -21.32 20.92 0.91
CA ALA A 271 -21.95 20.63 2.20
C ALA A 271 -22.10 19.13 2.43
N ALA A 272 -21.74 18.66 3.62
CA ALA A 272 -21.93 17.28 4.03
C ALA A 272 -23.36 17.08 4.53
N ALA A 273 -24.13 16.25 3.84
CA ALA A 273 -25.51 15.94 4.20
C ALA A 273 -25.62 14.53 4.79
N PHE A 274 -26.14 14.43 6.01
CA PHE A 274 -26.45 13.13 6.63
C PHE A 274 -27.86 12.67 6.28
N THR A 275 -27.98 11.44 5.77
CA THR A 275 -29.26 10.78 5.49
C THR A 275 -29.34 9.45 6.25
N PRO A 276 -30.23 9.32 7.25
CA PRO A 276 -30.50 8.02 7.86
C PRO A 276 -31.08 7.03 6.86
N TYR A 277 -30.70 5.75 6.99
CA TYR A 277 -31.39 4.68 6.28
C TYR A 277 -32.83 4.52 6.77
N ASP A 278 -33.69 3.94 5.95
CA ASP A 278 -35.15 3.92 6.19
C ASP A 278 -35.53 3.26 7.52
N GLU A 279 -34.80 2.23 7.93
CA GLU A 279 -34.98 1.54 9.23
C GLU A 279 -34.67 2.42 10.45
N TYR A 280 -33.96 3.54 10.27
CA TYR A 280 -33.60 4.48 11.32
C TYR A 280 -34.43 5.79 11.29
N ARG A 281 -35.26 6.01 10.26
CA ARG A 281 -36.12 7.19 10.07
C ARG A 281 -37.36 7.20 10.96
#